data_AF-A0A951KWU2-F1
#
_entry.id   AF-A0A951KWU2-F1
#
_cell.length_a   1.000
_cell.length_b   1.000
_cell.length_c   1.000
_cell.angle_alpha   90.00
_cell.angle_beta   90.00
_cell.angle_gamma   90.00
#
_symmetry.space_group_name_H-M   'P 1'
#
loop_
_entity.id
_entity.type
_entity.pdbx_description
1 polymer ?
#
loop_
_entity_poly.entity_id
_entity_poly.type
_entity_poly.pdbx_seq_one_letter_code
_entity_poly.pdbx_strand_id
1 'polypeptide(L)'
;MPDQSKASTEHALMQEITAPLATLPDDPVPVAADVDFPIVLRGYDRDAVDAYVQRTSQLVAELQATRSPDAAIRRALERVGEEVSGILQRAHETAAQITAQSRTEAEDRLETARQEAAQISARAEERVRELDAETDRIWAERHRIVEDTRELARELLTLTGSAADRFPPDPAAADADRSAVTVLEEDPRADPAPVEVPVEDALPDEVPTREQNRDVAEQDPDVEPTATMPVVEPDEEDTEPR
;
A
#
# COMPACT_ATOMS: atom_id res chain seq x y z
N MET A 1 -23.34 16.74 -17.94
CA MET A 1 -24.81 16.81 -17.98
C MET A 1 -25.36 15.93 -19.10
N PRO A 2 -25.58 14.61 -18.88
CA PRO A 2 -26.07 13.67 -19.91
C PRO A 2 -27.51 13.14 -19.72
N ASP A 3 -28.25 13.52 -18.67
CA ASP A 3 -29.51 12.84 -18.32
C ASP A 3 -30.74 13.27 -19.10
N GLN A 4 -30.81 14.51 -19.61
CA GLN A 4 -32.03 15.03 -20.22
C GLN A 4 -32.34 14.38 -21.58
N SER A 5 -31.31 14.00 -22.35
CA SER A 5 -31.51 13.33 -23.64
C SER A 5 -31.96 11.88 -23.46
N LYS A 6 -31.42 11.16 -22.47
CA LYS A 6 -31.83 9.79 -22.15
C LYS A 6 -33.27 9.73 -21.68
N ALA A 7 -33.65 10.56 -20.71
CA ALA A 7 -35.01 10.60 -20.17
C ALA A 7 -36.06 10.97 -21.24
N SER A 8 -35.73 11.91 -22.15
CA SER A 8 -36.61 12.29 -23.26
C SER A 8 -36.80 11.14 -24.26
N THR A 9 -35.71 10.44 -24.60
CA THR A 9 -35.75 9.29 -25.52
C THR A 9 -36.54 8.13 -24.91
N GLU A 10 -36.39 7.90 -23.61
CA GLU A 10 -37.09 6.86 -22.85
C GLU A 10 -38.60 7.15 -22.74
N HIS A 11 -38.97 8.40 -22.48
CA HIS A 11 -40.38 8.82 -22.47
C HIS A 11 -41.03 8.73 -23.85
N ALA A 12 -40.31 9.08 -24.92
CA ALA A 12 -40.81 8.94 -26.28
C ALA A 12 -41.03 7.47 -26.64
N LEU A 13 -40.08 6.59 -26.29
CA LEU A 13 -40.18 5.15 -26.51
C LEU A 13 -41.34 4.55 -25.70
N MET A 14 -41.51 4.94 -24.43
CA MET A 14 -42.63 4.50 -23.61
C MET A 14 -43.97 4.97 -24.17
N GLN A 15 -44.09 6.21 -24.67
CA GLN A 15 -45.34 6.67 -25.27
C GLN A 15 -45.68 5.91 -26.56
N GLU A 16 -44.69 5.60 -27.40
CA GLU A 16 -44.88 4.81 -28.62
C GLU A 16 -45.31 3.36 -28.32
N ILE A 17 -44.79 2.78 -27.24
CA ILE A 17 -45.14 1.43 -26.78
C ILE A 17 -46.54 1.40 -26.14
N THR A 18 -46.91 2.44 -25.37
CA THR A 18 -48.11 2.42 -24.50
C THR A 18 -49.35 3.01 -25.19
N ALA A 19 -49.18 3.88 -26.19
CA ALA A 19 -50.30 4.48 -26.92
C ALA A 19 -51.29 3.46 -27.54
N PRO A 20 -50.87 2.30 -28.09
CA PRO A 20 -51.78 1.27 -28.61
C PRO A 20 -52.57 0.52 -27.52
N LEU A 21 -52.02 0.44 -26.30
CA LEU A 21 -52.65 -0.24 -25.16
C LEU A 21 -53.82 0.57 -24.56
N ALA A 22 -53.76 1.90 -24.65
CA ALA A 22 -54.79 2.79 -24.09
C ALA A 22 -56.14 2.74 -24.82
N THR A 23 -56.18 2.17 -26.03
CA THR A 23 -57.38 2.05 -26.88
C THR A 23 -58.11 0.72 -26.79
N LEU A 24 -57.54 -0.27 -26.06
CA LEU A 24 -58.15 -1.60 -25.93
C LEU A 24 -59.11 -1.64 -24.72
N PRO A 25 -60.31 -2.25 -24.85
CA PRO A 25 -61.13 -2.62 -23.71
C PRO A 25 -60.46 -3.76 -22.91
N ASP A 26 -60.65 -3.75 -21.58
CA ASP A 26 -59.98 -4.65 -20.62
C ASP A 26 -60.22 -6.16 -20.88
N ASP A 27 -61.25 -6.54 -21.65
CA ASP A 27 -61.53 -7.91 -22.08
C ASP A 27 -62.27 -7.95 -23.44
N PRO A 28 -61.61 -8.35 -24.55
CA PRO A 28 -62.21 -8.38 -25.88
C PRO A 28 -63.04 -9.65 -26.18
N VAL A 29 -62.95 -10.68 -25.33
CA VAL A 29 -63.53 -12.01 -25.59
C VAL A 29 -65.08 -12.00 -25.64
N PRO A 30 -65.81 -11.26 -24.78
CA PRO A 30 -67.27 -11.26 -24.79
C PRO A 30 -67.86 -10.64 -26.07
N VAL A 31 -67.18 -9.63 -26.64
CA VAL A 31 -67.66 -8.86 -27.80
C VAL A 31 -67.62 -9.68 -29.11
N ALA A 32 -66.71 -10.66 -29.20
CA ALA A 32 -66.61 -11.55 -30.34
C ALA A 32 -67.48 -12.82 -30.18
N ALA A 33 -67.76 -13.26 -28.95
CA ALA A 33 -68.42 -14.54 -28.67
C ALA A 33 -69.96 -14.47 -28.66
N ASP A 34 -70.56 -13.36 -28.24
CA ASP A 34 -72.02 -13.20 -28.13
C ASP A 34 -72.58 -12.27 -29.22
N VAL A 35 -72.70 -12.76 -30.46
CA VAL A 35 -73.28 -11.99 -31.58
C VAL A 35 -74.40 -12.77 -32.27
N ASP A 36 -75.61 -12.22 -32.20
CA ASP A 36 -76.78 -12.71 -32.92
C ASP A 36 -76.96 -11.96 -34.25
N PHE A 37 -76.96 -12.72 -35.35
CA PHE A 37 -77.16 -12.17 -36.68
C PHE A 37 -78.65 -12.29 -37.10
N PRO A 38 -79.29 -11.20 -37.55
CA PRO A 38 -80.67 -11.24 -38.02
C PRO A 38 -80.80 -12.14 -39.27
N ILE A 39 -81.90 -12.89 -39.38
CA ILE A 39 -82.14 -13.83 -40.50
C ILE A 39 -83.06 -13.17 -41.52
N VAL A 40 -82.61 -13.04 -42.78
CA VAL A 40 -83.38 -12.47 -43.89
C VAL A 40 -83.59 -13.55 -44.95
N LEU A 41 -84.87 -13.77 -45.33
CA LEU A 41 -85.36 -14.76 -46.31
C LEU A 41 -85.02 -16.23 -46.01
N ARG A 42 -83.73 -16.62 -46.05
CA ARG A 42 -83.22 -18.00 -45.84
C ARG A 42 -81.83 -18.08 -45.20
N GLY A 43 -81.25 -16.98 -44.73
CA GLY A 43 -79.91 -16.99 -44.12
C GLY A 43 -79.63 -15.74 -43.29
N TYR A 44 -78.44 -15.67 -42.71
CA TYR A 44 -77.98 -14.49 -41.97
C TYR A 44 -77.88 -13.28 -42.88
N ASP A 45 -78.21 -12.11 -42.34
CA ASP A 45 -78.02 -10.83 -42.99
C ASP A 45 -76.54 -10.63 -43.31
N ARG A 46 -76.25 -10.56 -44.61
CA ARG A 46 -74.90 -10.44 -45.12
C ARG A 46 -74.24 -9.13 -44.68
N ASP A 47 -74.99 -8.04 -44.62
CA ASP A 47 -74.43 -6.74 -44.25
C ASP A 47 -74.05 -6.72 -42.76
N ALA A 48 -74.83 -7.40 -41.91
CA ALA A 48 -74.53 -7.57 -40.49
C ALA A 48 -73.29 -8.47 -40.26
N VAL A 49 -73.14 -9.54 -41.04
CA VAL A 49 -71.97 -10.43 -41.00
C VAL A 49 -70.72 -9.70 -41.50
N ASP A 50 -70.79 -8.99 -42.62
CA ASP A 50 -69.67 -8.25 -43.19
C ASP A 50 -69.16 -7.18 -42.19
N ALA A 51 -70.07 -6.46 -41.53
CA ALA A 51 -69.71 -5.48 -40.50
C ALA A 51 -69.04 -6.12 -39.26
N TYR A 52 -69.46 -7.32 -38.87
CA TYR A 52 -68.83 -8.06 -37.77
C TYR A 52 -67.43 -8.60 -38.16
N VAL A 53 -67.29 -9.16 -39.36
CA VAL A 53 -66.00 -9.63 -39.88
C VAL A 53 -65.01 -8.47 -39.96
N GLN A 54 -65.45 -7.30 -40.39
CA GLN A 54 -64.61 -6.10 -40.48
C GLN A 54 -64.15 -5.64 -39.09
N ARG A 55 -65.06 -5.62 -38.11
CA ARG A 55 -64.73 -5.28 -36.71
C ARG A 55 -63.77 -6.27 -36.06
N THR A 56 -63.99 -7.57 -36.29
CA THR A 56 -63.15 -8.64 -35.74
C THR A 56 -61.77 -8.65 -36.39
N SER A 57 -61.70 -8.40 -37.70
CA SER A 57 -60.42 -8.26 -38.42
C SER A 57 -59.62 -7.05 -37.90
N GLN A 58 -60.29 -5.95 -37.59
CA GLN A 58 -59.67 -4.76 -37.00
C GLN A 58 -59.13 -5.06 -35.59
N LEU A 59 -59.91 -5.74 -34.74
CA LEU A 59 -59.49 -6.15 -33.39
C LEU A 59 -58.29 -7.12 -33.43
N VAL A 60 -58.28 -8.07 -34.36
CA VAL A 60 -57.15 -8.99 -34.57
C VAL A 60 -55.90 -8.21 -35.02
N ALA A 61 -56.04 -7.23 -35.90
CA ALA A 61 -54.92 -6.39 -36.34
C ALA A 61 -54.33 -5.57 -35.18
N GLU A 62 -55.17 -5.01 -34.31
CA GLU A 62 -54.72 -4.26 -33.11
C GLU A 62 -54.03 -5.16 -32.08
N LEU A 63 -54.54 -6.38 -31.84
CA LEU A 63 -53.91 -7.36 -30.95
C LEU A 63 -52.56 -7.88 -31.50
N GLN A 64 -52.44 -8.03 -32.81
CA GLN A 64 -51.16 -8.36 -33.44
C GLN A 64 -50.17 -7.19 -33.34
N ALA A 65 -50.66 -5.96 -33.49
CA ALA A 65 -49.86 -4.75 -33.38
C ALA A 65 -49.31 -4.52 -31.96
N THR A 66 -49.97 -4.97 -30.90
CA THR A 66 -49.48 -4.91 -29.51
C THR A 66 -48.49 -6.04 -29.17
N ARG A 67 -48.61 -7.22 -29.79
CA ARG A 67 -47.60 -8.30 -29.65
C ARG A 67 -46.24 -7.96 -30.27
N SER A 68 -46.20 -7.12 -31.30
CA SER A 68 -44.94 -6.67 -31.93
C SER A 68 -44.03 -5.82 -31.01
N PRO A 69 -44.53 -4.78 -30.32
CA PRO A 69 -43.83 -4.03 -29.28
C PRO A 69 -43.28 -4.91 -28.17
N ASP A 70 -44.10 -5.81 -27.60
CA ASP A 70 -43.65 -6.72 -26.54
C ASP A 70 -42.48 -7.61 -26.98
N ALA A 71 -42.53 -8.11 -28.22
CA ALA A 71 -41.44 -8.88 -28.80
C ALA A 71 -40.19 -8.03 -29.07
N ALA A 72 -40.35 -6.75 -29.39
CA ALA A 72 -39.23 -5.82 -29.58
C ALA A 72 -38.56 -5.46 -28.24
N ILE A 73 -39.35 -5.20 -27.21
CA ILE A 73 -38.88 -4.92 -25.85
C ILE A 73 -38.14 -6.13 -25.29
N ARG A 74 -38.69 -7.34 -25.44
CA ARG A 74 -38.03 -8.58 -24.99
C ARG A 74 -36.64 -8.75 -25.61
N ARG A 75 -36.52 -8.54 -26.93
CA ARG A 75 -35.22 -8.57 -27.62
C ARG A 75 -34.27 -7.46 -27.18
N ALA A 76 -34.80 -6.28 -26.87
CA ALA A 76 -33.98 -5.19 -26.33
C ALA A 76 -33.41 -5.54 -24.96
N LEU A 77 -34.24 -6.12 -24.07
CA LEU A 77 -33.81 -6.58 -22.75
C LEU A 77 -32.81 -7.74 -22.84
N GLU A 78 -33.01 -8.71 -23.73
CA GLU A 78 -32.04 -9.79 -23.98
C GLU A 78 -30.69 -9.22 -24.43
N ARG A 79 -30.68 -8.27 -25.38
CA ARG A 79 -29.44 -7.63 -25.85
C ARG A 79 -28.72 -6.86 -24.75
N VAL A 80 -29.46 -6.10 -23.93
CA VAL A 80 -28.88 -5.39 -22.77
C VAL A 80 -28.36 -6.39 -21.74
N GLY A 81 -29.06 -7.50 -21.49
CA GLY A 81 -28.61 -8.56 -20.60
C GLY A 81 -27.30 -9.22 -21.08
N GLU A 82 -27.18 -9.49 -22.37
CA GLU A 82 -25.95 -9.99 -23.00
C GLU A 82 -24.81 -8.97 -22.88
N GLU A 83 -25.09 -7.69 -23.15
CA GLU A 83 -24.09 -6.61 -23.03
C GLU A 83 -23.58 -6.46 -21.59
N VAL A 84 -24.49 -6.43 -20.61
CA VAL A 84 -24.14 -6.34 -19.18
C VAL A 84 -23.34 -7.56 -18.74
N SER A 85 -23.75 -8.76 -19.14
CA SER A 85 -23.02 -9.99 -18.82
C SER A 85 -21.61 -9.97 -19.42
N GLY A 86 -21.46 -9.49 -20.65
CA GLY A 86 -20.16 -9.32 -21.31
C GLY A 86 -19.28 -8.25 -20.67
N ILE A 87 -19.87 -7.19 -20.10
CA ILE A 87 -19.13 -6.18 -19.32
C ILE A 87 -18.64 -6.81 -18.00
N LEU A 88 -19.53 -7.49 -17.27
CA LEU A 88 -19.17 -8.12 -15.99
C LEU A 88 -18.11 -9.21 -16.16
N GLN A 89 -18.21 -10.03 -17.20
CA GLN A 89 -17.21 -11.05 -17.49
C GLN A 89 -15.83 -10.44 -17.77
N ARG A 90 -15.77 -9.39 -18.60
CA ARG A 90 -14.52 -8.68 -18.87
C ARG A 90 -13.97 -8.00 -17.62
N ALA A 91 -14.84 -7.41 -16.79
CA ALA A 91 -14.43 -6.80 -15.53
C ALA A 91 -13.81 -7.83 -14.58
N HIS A 92 -14.41 -9.01 -14.44
CA HIS A 92 -13.87 -10.10 -13.62
C HIS A 92 -12.55 -10.65 -14.18
N GLU A 93 -12.46 -10.84 -15.49
CA GLU A 93 -11.22 -11.29 -16.15
C GLU A 93 -10.09 -10.28 -15.93
N THR A 94 -10.38 -8.99 -16.11
CA THR A 94 -9.43 -7.89 -15.90
C THR A 94 -9.01 -7.82 -14.43
N ALA A 95 -9.96 -7.93 -13.49
CA ALA A 95 -9.66 -7.95 -12.06
C ALA A 95 -8.79 -9.14 -11.67
N ALA A 96 -9.06 -10.32 -12.22
CA ALA A 96 -8.25 -11.52 -11.99
C ALA A 96 -6.84 -11.36 -12.56
N GLN A 97 -6.72 -10.78 -13.77
CA GLN A 97 -5.42 -10.49 -14.39
C GLN A 97 -4.61 -9.50 -13.55
N ILE A 98 -5.21 -8.38 -13.13
CA ILE A 98 -4.57 -7.39 -12.27
C ILE A 98 -4.11 -8.04 -10.96
N THR A 99 -4.98 -8.83 -10.32
CA THR A 99 -4.65 -9.51 -9.06
C THR A 99 -3.48 -10.48 -9.23
N ALA A 100 -3.48 -11.28 -10.30
CA ALA A 100 -2.40 -12.22 -10.59
C ALA A 100 -1.08 -11.50 -10.89
N GLN A 101 -1.13 -10.43 -11.68
CA GLN A 101 0.04 -9.61 -11.98
C GLN A 101 0.59 -8.93 -10.72
N SER A 102 -0.25 -8.26 -9.94
CA SER A 102 0.15 -7.61 -8.69
C SER A 102 0.76 -8.59 -7.70
N ARG A 103 0.22 -9.81 -7.61
CA ARG A 103 0.79 -10.86 -6.76
C ARG A 103 2.17 -11.29 -7.24
N THR A 104 2.34 -11.53 -8.53
CA THR A 104 3.63 -11.91 -9.13
C THR A 104 4.67 -10.82 -8.89
N GLU A 105 4.33 -9.55 -9.19
CA GLU A 105 5.24 -8.43 -8.95
C GLU A 105 5.58 -8.24 -7.47
N ALA A 106 4.63 -8.48 -6.57
CA ALA A 106 4.89 -8.42 -5.13
C ALA A 106 5.83 -9.53 -4.67
N GLU A 107 5.65 -10.75 -5.19
CA GLU A 107 6.53 -11.89 -4.92
C GLU A 107 7.95 -11.63 -5.44
N ASP A 108 8.09 -11.12 -6.67
CA ASP A 108 9.38 -10.75 -7.27
C ASP A 108 10.10 -9.64 -6.48
N ARG A 109 9.35 -8.59 -6.07
CA ARG A 109 9.91 -7.50 -5.24
C ARG A 109 10.35 -8.02 -3.87
N LEU A 110 9.56 -8.89 -3.25
CA LEU A 110 9.91 -9.51 -1.97
C LEU A 110 11.14 -10.42 -2.09
N GLU A 111 11.26 -11.18 -3.17
CA GLU A 111 12.45 -12.00 -3.40
C GLU A 111 13.68 -11.13 -3.59
N THR A 112 13.60 -10.10 -4.43
CA THR A 112 14.70 -9.15 -4.65
C THR A 112 15.13 -8.48 -3.35
N ALA A 113 14.17 -7.96 -2.57
CA ALA A 113 14.47 -7.33 -1.28
C ALA A 113 15.12 -8.31 -0.29
N ARG A 114 14.71 -9.58 -0.25
CA ARG A 114 15.35 -10.60 0.58
C ARG A 114 16.78 -10.89 0.13
N GLN A 115 17.02 -10.98 -1.17
CA GLN A 115 18.36 -11.19 -1.72
C GLN A 115 19.28 -10.00 -1.40
N GLU A 116 18.79 -8.77 -1.56
CA GLU A 116 19.53 -7.56 -1.23
C GLU A 116 19.85 -7.48 0.27
N ALA A 117 18.86 -7.74 1.13
CA ALA A 117 19.06 -7.78 2.57
C ALA A 117 20.12 -8.82 2.96
N ALA A 118 20.03 -10.04 2.42
CA ALA A 118 21.02 -11.09 2.68
C ALA A 118 22.43 -10.68 2.21
N GLN A 119 22.55 -10.02 1.06
CA GLN A 119 23.83 -9.50 0.58
C GLN A 119 24.38 -8.39 1.47
N ILE A 120 23.54 -7.47 1.95
CA ILE A 120 23.94 -6.40 2.86
C ILE A 120 24.44 -7.00 4.18
N SER A 121 23.68 -7.94 4.76
CA SER A 121 24.08 -8.64 5.99
C SER A 121 25.40 -9.37 5.81
N ALA A 122 25.57 -10.14 4.73
CA ALA A 122 26.81 -10.86 4.47
C ALA A 122 28.03 -9.92 4.32
N ARG A 123 27.87 -8.79 3.61
CA ARG A 123 28.92 -7.77 3.48
C ARG A 123 29.24 -7.08 4.80
N ALA A 124 28.21 -6.79 5.61
CA ALA A 124 28.40 -6.19 6.93
C ALA A 124 29.16 -7.15 7.86
N GLU A 125 28.79 -8.43 7.89
CA GLU A 125 29.48 -9.47 8.66
C GLU A 125 30.93 -9.65 8.19
N GLU A 126 31.18 -9.62 6.88
CA GLU A 126 32.54 -9.65 6.34
C GLU A 126 33.35 -8.44 6.78
N ARG A 127 32.76 -7.24 6.74
CA ARG A 127 33.43 -6.02 7.18
C ARG A 127 33.74 -6.03 8.68
N VAL A 128 32.82 -6.53 9.51
CA VAL A 128 33.05 -6.71 10.95
C VAL A 128 34.22 -7.66 11.18
N ARG A 129 34.22 -8.84 10.52
CA ARG A 129 35.32 -9.80 10.62
C ARG A 129 36.67 -9.21 10.19
N GLU A 130 36.67 -8.39 9.14
CA GLU A 130 37.87 -7.69 8.68
C GLU A 130 38.37 -6.68 9.72
N LEU A 131 37.47 -5.88 10.28
CA LEU A 131 37.77 -4.91 11.33
C LEU A 131 38.31 -5.59 12.59
N ASP A 132 37.68 -6.67 13.04
CA ASP A 132 38.14 -7.44 14.20
C ASP A 132 39.58 -7.94 13.98
N ALA A 133 39.86 -8.52 12.80
CA ALA A 133 41.21 -8.97 12.45
C ALA A 133 42.23 -7.83 12.36
N GLU A 134 41.81 -6.64 11.91
CA GLU A 134 42.65 -5.45 11.91
C GLU A 134 42.92 -4.95 13.33
N THR A 135 41.90 -4.90 14.18
CA THR A 135 42.01 -4.54 15.60
C THR A 135 42.95 -5.50 16.34
N ASP A 136 42.80 -6.81 16.14
CA ASP A 136 43.70 -7.81 16.72
C ASP A 136 45.16 -7.60 16.28
N ARG A 137 45.38 -7.27 15.00
CA ARG A 137 46.71 -6.94 14.49
C ARG A 137 47.29 -5.70 15.16
N ILE A 138 46.49 -4.64 15.33
CA ILE A 138 46.91 -3.40 15.99
C ILE A 138 47.25 -3.67 17.46
N TRP A 139 46.46 -4.48 18.17
CA TRP A 139 46.76 -4.84 19.56
C TRP A 139 48.04 -5.65 19.70
N ALA A 140 48.26 -6.62 18.80
CA ALA A 140 49.49 -7.40 18.77
C ALA A 140 50.71 -6.50 18.52
N GLU A 141 50.62 -5.57 17.57
CA GLU A 141 51.70 -4.62 17.27
C GLU A 141 51.94 -3.66 18.45
N ARG A 142 50.87 -3.14 19.08
CA ARG A 142 50.98 -2.30 20.27
C ARG A 142 51.70 -3.04 21.40
N HIS A 143 51.36 -4.30 21.65
CA HIS A 143 52.03 -5.10 22.67
C HIS A 143 53.51 -5.30 22.36
N ARG A 144 53.84 -5.59 21.11
CA ARG A 144 55.23 -5.67 20.65
C ARG A 144 55.99 -4.37 20.90
N ILE A 145 55.47 -3.24 20.45
CA ILE A 145 56.11 -1.92 20.62
C ILE A 145 56.34 -1.60 22.10
N VAL A 146 55.36 -1.90 22.97
CA VAL A 146 55.47 -1.67 24.41
C VAL A 146 56.57 -2.54 25.02
N GLU A 147 56.67 -3.81 24.61
CA GLU A 147 57.71 -4.70 25.11
C GLU A 147 59.10 -4.28 24.63
N ASP A 148 59.23 -3.96 23.34
CA ASP A 148 60.47 -3.41 22.75
C ASP A 148 60.90 -2.15 23.51
N THR A 149 59.97 -1.23 23.80
CA THR A 149 60.25 0.00 24.55
C THR A 149 60.74 -0.30 25.99
N ARG A 150 60.16 -1.30 26.65
CA ARG A 150 60.61 -1.72 28.00
C ARG A 150 62.00 -2.36 27.96
N GLU A 151 62.31 -3.12 26.92
CA GLU A 151 63.64 -3.68 26.71
C GLU A 151 64.68 -2.59 26.51
N LEU A 152 64.42 -1.63 25.61
CA LEU A 152 65.29 -0.47 25.41
C LEU A 152 65.50 0.32 26.71
N ALA A 153 64.45 0.52 27.51
CA ALA A 153 64.57 1.20 28.80
C ALA A 153 65.46 0.41 29.79
N ARG A 154 65.35 -0.92 29.83
CA ARG A 154 66.21 -1.80 30.65
C ARG A 154 67.67 -1.74 30.19
N GLU A 155 67.91 -1.76 28.88
CA GLU A 155 69.26 -1.61 28.32
C GLU A 155 69.87 -0.26 28.67
N LEU A 156 69.09 0.82 28.54
CA LEU A 156 69.53 2.17 28.88
C LEU A 156 69.85 2.28 30.38
N LEU A 157 69.02 1.72 31.26
CA LEU A 157 69.29 1.66 32.70
C LEU A 157 70.56 0.85 33.04
N THR A 158 70.82 -0.23 32.31
CA THR A 158 72.03 -1.04 32.49
C THR A 158 73.28 -0.27 32.04
N LEU A 159 73.17 0.45 30.92
CA LEU A 159 74.23 1.30 30.40
C LEU A 159 74.54 2.46 31.35
N THR A 160 73.50 3.14 31.87
CA THR A 160 73.69 4.23 32.84
C THR A 160 74.27 3.72 34.15
N GLY A 161 73.84 2.56 34.65
CA GLY A 161 74.44 1.91 35.82
C GLY A 161 75.92 1.58 35.62
N SER A 162 76.27 0.97 34.47
CA SER A 162 77.67 0.68 34.11
C SER A 162 78.52 1.94 33.98
N ALA A 163 77.93 3.03 33.47
CA ALA A 163 78.60 4.33 33.39
C ALA A 163 78.83 4.93 34.78
N ALA A 164 77.86 4.83 35.70
CA ALA A 164 77.99 5.30 37.08
C ALA A 164 79.10 4.55 37.85
N ASP A 165 79.24 3.24 37.63
CA ASP A 165 80.33 2.46 38.23
C ASP A 165 81.71 2.87 37.68
N ARG A 166 81.79 3.18 36.38
CA ARG A 166 83.05 3.60 35.73
C ARG A 166 83.41 5.05 36.07
N PHE A 167 82.41 5.90 36.21
CA PHE A 167 82.53 7.32 36.50
C PHE A 167 81.75 7.64 37.78
N PRO A 168 82.30 7.27 38.96
CA PRO A 168 81.62 7.54 40.22
C PRO A 168 81.45 9.06 40.40
N PRO A 169 80.28 9.51 40.89
CA PRO A 169 80.03 10.93 41.07
C PRO A 169 81.01 11.54 42.08
N ASP A 170 81.47 12.76 41.81
CA ASP A 170 82.22 13.54 42.79
C ASP A 170 81.32 13.76 44.02
N PRO A 171 81.76 13.37 45.24
CA PRO A 171 80.95 13.55 46.45
C PRO A 171 80.51 15.00 46.67
N ALA A 172 81.28 15.99 46.20
CA ALA A 172 80.88 17.40 46.27
C ALA A 172 79.74 17.79 45.30
N ALA A 173 79.57 17.04 44.20
CA ALA A 173 78.50 17.25 43.22
C ALA A 173 77.22 16.43 43.55
N ALA A 174 77.36 15.27 44.21
CA ALA A 174 76.22 14.44 44.62
C ALA A 174 75.35 15.10 45.72
N ASP A 175 75.95 15.89 46.60
CA ASP A 175 75.21 16.68 47.60
C ASP A 175 74.42 17.84 46.96
N ALA A 176 74.90 18.39 45.84
CA ALA A 176 74.18 19.40 45.07
C ALA A 176 72.98 18.82 44.32
N ASP A 177 73.09 17.60 43.78
CA ASP A 177 72.01 16.92 43.06
C ASP A 177 70.92 16.39 44.01
N ARG A 178 71.31 15.87 45.19
CA ARG A 178 70.34 15.55 46.27
C ARG A 178 69.58 16.77 46.74
N SER A 179 70.23 17.93 46.86
CA SER A 179 69.58 19.18 47.24
C SER A 179 68.69 19.76 46.13
N ALA A 180 68.85 19.33 44.87
CA ALA A 180 67.99 19.69 43.76
C ALA A 180 66.76 18.76 43.64
N VAL A 181 66.91 17.48 43.96
CA VAL A 181 65.78 16.51 44.00
C VAL A 181 64.80 16.84 45.16
N THR A 182 65.28 17.32 46.31
CA THR A 182 64.39 17.76 47.42
C THR A 182 63.55 19.01 47.10
N VAL A 183 63.81 19.71 45.99
CA VAL A 183 63.04 20.90 45.57
C VAL A 183 61.85 20.51 44.67
N LEU A 184 61.73 19.23 44.29
CA LEU A 184 60.66 18.75 43.40
C LEU A 184 59.67 17.77 44.07
N GLU A 185 59.70 17.59 45.39
CA GLU A 185 58.60 16.93 46.13
C GLU A 185 57.82 17.92 47.01
N GLU A 186 56.50 17.88 46.82
CA GLU A 186 55.38 18.52 47.55
C GLU A 186 54.93 19.94 47.16
N ASP A 187 54.10 20.01 46.11
CA ASP A 187 52.81 20.71 46.25
C ASP A 187 51.69 19.65 46.41
N PRO A 188 51.14 19.44 47.62
CA PRO A 188 50.02 18.54 47.83
C PRO A 188 48.68 19.29 47.67
N ARG A 189 48.48 20.01 46.56
CA ARG A 189 47.16 20.53 46.14
C ARG A 189 47.01 20.59 44.62
N ALA A 190 46.90 19.41 44.02
CA ALA A 190 46.04 19.24 42.87
C ALA A 190 45.24 17.98 43.09
N ASP A 191 44.00 18.14 43.59
CA ASP A 191 42.96 17.15 43.32
C ASP A 191 42.98 16.95 41.79
N PRO A 192 43.22 15.74 41.27
CA PRO A 192 42.80 15.47 39.92
C PRO A 192 41.29 15.53 39.97
N ALA A 193 40.69 16.62 39.48
CA ALA A 193 39.29 16.61 39.11
C ALA A 193 39.06 15.32 38.31
N PRO A 194 38.04 14.51 38.64
CA PRO A 194 37.82 13.25 37.96
C PRO A 194 37.68 13.57 36.47
N VAL A 195 38.66 13.14 35.69
CA VAL A 195 38.50 13.09 34.23
C VAL A 195 37.49 11.97 34.04
N GLU A 196 36.24 12.35 33.78
CA GLU A 196 35.26 11.44 33.22
C GLU A 196 35.81 10.96 31.88
N VAL A 197 36.49 9.83 31.92
CA VAL A 197 36.65 8.99 30.74
C VAL A 197 35.26 8.42 30.49
N PRO A 198 34.60 8.69 29.36
CA PRO A 198 33.39 7.97 29.01
C PRO A 198 33.80 6.50 28.87
N VAL A 199 33.45 5.69 29.86
CA VAL A 199 33.47 4.24 29.75
C VAL A 199 32.29 3.91 28.85
N GLU A 200 32.53 3.88 27.55
CA GLU A 200 31.61 3.28 26.59
C GLU A 200 31.82 1.75 26.66
N ASP A 201 31.42 1.18 27.79
CA ASP A 201 31.24 -0.25 27.96
C ASP A 201 30.01 -0.48 28.83
N ALA A 202 28.85 -0.29 28.21
CA ALA A 202 27.58 -0.74 28.72
C ALA A 202 26.82 -1.40 27.56
N LEU A 203 26.83 -2.73 27.57
CA LEU A 203 25.85 -3.58 26.91
C LEU A 203 24.44 -2.99 27.12
N PRO A 204 23.60 -2.85 26.07
CA PRO A 204 22.23 -2.43 26.26
C PRO A 204 21.39 -3.65 26.67
N ASP A 205 21.39 -3.98 27.96
CA ASP A 205 20.31 -4.75 28.56
C ASP A 205 19.52 -3.80 29.45
N GLU A 206 18.44 -3.23 28.88
CA GLU A 206 17.11 -3.22 29.48
C GLU A 206 16.13 -2.46 28.57
N VAL A 207 15.16 -3.22 28.06
CA VAL A 207 14.00 -2.75 27.32
C VAL A 207 13.14 -1.90 28.25
N PRO A 208 12.77 -0.65 27.92
CA PRO A 208 11.82 0.09 28.73
C PRO A 208 10.43 -0.52 28.51
N THR A 209 9.94 -1.20 29.54
CA THR A 209 8.55 -1.65 29.67
C THR A 209 7.64 -0.43 29.57
N ARG A 210 7.01 -0.24 28.40
CA ARG A 210 5.88 0.69 28.27
C ARG A 210 4.72 0.12 29.06
N GLU A 211 4.52 0.67 30.26
CA GLU A 211 3.27 0.53 30.99
C GLU A 211 2.10 1.01 30.11
N GLN A 212 1.23 0.04 29.85
CA GLN A 212 -0.19 0.13 29.53
C GLN A 212 -0.84 1.48 29.88
N ASN A 213 -1.01 2.33 28.87
CA ASN A 213 -2.24 3.09 28.71
C ASN A 213 -2.98 2.50 27.52
N ARG A 214 -3.71 1.43 27.82
CA ARG A 214 -4.68 0.80 26.94
C ARG A 214 -6.03 1.39 27.32
N ASP A 215 -6.32 2.59 26.82
CA ASP A 215 -7.70 3.06 26.79
C ASP A 215 -8.44 2.19 25.77
N VAL A 216 -9.39 1.43 26.32
CA VAL A 216 -10.34 0.60 25.59
C VAL A 216 -11.34 1.55 24.94
N ALA A 217 -11.15 1.84 23.65
CA ALA A 217 -12.25 2.28 22.79
C ALA A 217 -12.89 1.01 22.22
N GLU A 218 -13.99 0.61 22.85
CA GLU A 218 -14.93 -0.40 22.39
C GLU A 218 -15.38 -0.03 20.97
N GLN A 219 -14.87 -0.76 19.96
CA GLN A 219 -15.34 -0.64 18.58
C GLN A 219 -16.56 -1.55 18.42
N ASP A 220 -17.71 -0.90 18.29
CA ASP A 220 -19.00 -1.45 17.85
C ASP A 220 -18.83 -2.13 16.48
N PRO A 221 -19.27 -3.38 16.25
CA PRO A 221 -18.92 -4.13 15.04
C PRO A 221 -19.75 -3.81 13.78
N ASP A 222 -20.59 -2.77 13.75
CA ASP A 222 -21.49 -2.46 12.62
C ASP A 222 -21.19 -1.13 11.90
N VAL A 223 -19.95 -0.92 11.44
CA VAL A 223 -19.66 0.20 10.51
C VAL A 223 -18.84 -0.28 9.30
N GLU A 224 -19.50 -0.28 8.13
CA GLU A 224 -18.90 -0.59 6.83
C GLU A 224 -17.71 0.34 6.50
N PRO A 225 -16.65 -0.15 5.84
CA PRO A 225 -15.49 0.67 5.50
C PRO A 225 -15.79 1.62 4.33
N THR A 226 -15.99 2.91 4.63
CA THR A 226 -15.97 3.96 3.60
C THR A 226 -14.53 4.20 3.15
N ALA A 227 -14.25 3.86 1.88
CA ALA A 227 -12.99 4.14 1.22
C ALA A 227 -12.72 5.66 1.15
N THR A 228 -11.72 6.13 1.88
CA THR A 228 -11.18 7.48 1.70
C THR A 228 -10.12 7.44 0.60
N MET A 229 -10.48 7.93 -0.59
CA MET A 229 -9.53 8.19 -1.67
C MET A 229 -8.57 9.32 -1.27
N PRO A 230 -7.26 9.24 -1.59
CA PRO A 230 -6.36 10.36 -1.37
C PRO A 230 -6.71 11.49 -2.34
N VAL A 231 -6.88 12.70 -1.80
CA VAL A 231 -7.01 13.93 -2.57
C VAL A 231 -5.66 14.22 -3.23
N VAL A 232 -5.62 14.18 -4.57
CA VAL A 232 -4.52 14.73 -5.37
C VAL A 232 -4.78 16.22 -5.50
N GLU A 233 -3.91 17.04 -4.91
CA GLU A 233 -3.92 18.49 -5.11
C GLU A 233 -3.41 18.81 -6.54
N PRO A 234 -4.02 19.77 -7.25
CA PRO A 234 -3.53 20.17 -8.57
C PRO A 234 -2.31 21.11 -8.45
N ASP A 235 -1.29 20.86 -9.27
CA ASP A 235 -0.11 21.71 -9.43
C ASP A 235 -0.51 23.14 -9.80
N GLU A 236 -0.10 24.13 -9.01
CA GLU A 236 -0.23 25.55 -9.33
C GLU A 236 0.78 25.91 -10.43
N GLU A 237 0.27 26.29 -11.60
CA GLU A 237 1.04 26.81 -12.73
C GLU A 237 1.76 28.12 -12.37
N ASP A 238 3.07 28.10 -12.63
CA ASP A 238 4.00 29.22 -12.65
C ASP A 238 3.42 30.44 -13.38
N THR A 239 3.21 31.54 -12.64
CA THR A 239 3.02 32.87 -13.22
C THR A 239 4.02 33.85 -12.60
N GLU A 240 5.23 33.89 -13.17
CA GLU A 240 6.16 35.00 -12.93
C GLU A 240 5.75 36.25 -13.73
N PRO A 241 5.88 37.47 -13.16
CA PRO A 241 5.52 38.71 -13.83
C PRO A 241 6.74 39.41 -14.45
N ARG A 242 6.59 39.97 -15.66
CA ARG A 242 7.32 41.17 -16.12
C ARG A 242 6.53 41.96 -17.16
#